data_AF-A0A920VXG9-F1
#
_entry.id   AF-A0A920VXG9-F1
#
_cell.length_a   1.000
_cell.length_b   1.000
_cell.length_c   1.000
_cell.angle_alpha   90.00
_cell.angle_beta   90.00
_cell.angle_gamma   90.00
#
_symmetry.space_group_name_H-M   'P 1'
#
loop_
_entity.id
_entity.type
_entity.pdbx_description
1 polymer ?
#
loop_
_entity_poly.entity_id
_entity_poly.type
_entity_poly.pdbx_seq_one_letter_code
_entity_poly.pdbx_strand_id
1 'polypeptide(L)'
;METAIKVRHNTGSIAVSSVRTLVARGLRIVDGGFTWRSDPSLKIRSRHYLIKEQACAFLQKISAPVLLIEAKNEKKDQWNELMQELIPHVKNLQHRIITGDHHLHLDNPESVADVIHEFLNDFSENS
;
A
#
# COMPACT_ATOMS: atom_id res chain seq x y z
N MET A 1 8.19 -23.18 5.37
CA MET A 1 8.10 -22.19 4.26
C MET A 1 6.78 -22.32 3.51
N GLU A 2 6.53 -23.41 2.78
CA GLU A 2 5.32 -23.56 1.93
C GLU A 2 4.00 -23.38 2.68
N THR A 3 3.88 -23.90 3.90
CA THR A 3 2.69 -23.69 4.74
C THR A 3 2.45 -22.20 5.03
N ALA A 4 3.52 -21.42 5.28
CA ALA A 4 3.40 -19.99 5.55
C ALA A 4 3.01 -19.19 4.29
N ILE A 5 3.50 -19.60 3.12
CA ILE A 5 3.08 -19.06 1.83
C ILE A 5 1.59 -19.30 1.62
N LYS A 6 1.13 -20.55 1.81
CA LYS A 6 -0.29 -20.90 1.67
C LYS A 6 -1.18 -20.09 2.61
N VAL A 7 -0.80 -19.98 3.88
CA VAL A 7 -1.54 -19.19 4.88
C VAL A 7 -1.59 -17.71 4.48
N ARG A 8 -0.48 -17.11 4.06
CA ARG A 8 -0.44 -15.69 3.67
C ARG A 8 -1.22 -15.43 2.38
N HIS A 9 -1.12 -16.31 1.38
CA HIS A 9 -1.86 -16.20 0.13
C HIS A 9 -3.38 -16.23 0.35
N ASN A 10 -3.86 -17.01 1.33
CA ASN A 10 -5.29 -17.07 1.64
C ASN A 10 -5.86 -15.79 2.29
N THR A 11 -5.04 -14.78 2.58
CA THR A 11 -5.44 -13.56 3.31
C THR A 11 -5.52 -12.31 2.43
N GLY A 12 -5.44 -12.43 1.10
CA GLY A 12 -5.61 -11.31 0.16
C GLY A 12 -5.42 -11.72 -1.29
N SER A 13 -5.83 -10.86 -2.23
CA SER A 13 -5.50 -11.03 -3.65
C SER A 13 -4.06 -10.58 -3.87
N ILE A 14 -3.14 -11.54 -3.97
CA ILE A 14 -1.70 -11.34 -4.20
C ILE A 14 -1.12 -12.60 -4.86
N ALA A 15 -0.25 -12.43 -5.86
CA ALA A 15 0.37 -13.56 -6.54
C ALA A 15 1.23 -14.42 -5.60
N VAL A 16 1.25 -15.74 -5.84
CA VAL A 16 2.04 -16.69 -5.02
C VAL A 16 3.54 -16.34 -5.02
N SER A 17 4.07 -15.89 -6.15
CA SER A 17 5.45 -15.41 -6.28
C SER A 17 5.73 -14.22 -5.34
N SER A 18 4.84 -13.23 -5.32
CA SER A 18 4.92 -12.07 -4.44
C SER A 18 4.82 -12.44 -2.96
N VAL A 19 3.90 -13.34 -2.62
CA VAL A 19 3.79 -13.89 -1.26
C VAL A 19 5.10 -14.57 -0.85
N ARG A 20 5.72 -15.34 -1.74
CA ARG A 20 7.00 -16.01 -1.46
C ARG A 20 8.09 -15.00 -1.11
N THR A 21 8.18 -13.88 -1.82
CA THR A 21 9.10 -12.77 -1.51
C THR A 21 8.85 -12.21 -0.10
N LEU A 22 7.59 -11.93 0.24
CA LEU A 22 7.23 -11.43 1.57
C LEU A 22 7.55 -12.43 2.69
N VAL A 23 7.22 -13.71 2.49
CA VAL A 23 7.44 -14.77 3.48
C VAL A 23 8.93 -15.02 3.66
N ALA A 24 9.73 -14.98 2.59
CA ALA A 24 11.17 -15.23 2.65
C ALA A 24 11.87 -14.19 3.54
N ARG A 25 11.47 -12.92 3.43
CA ARG A 25 11.94 -11.85 4.31
C ARG A 25 11.33 -11.90 5.70
N GLY A 26 10.06 -12.29 5.78
CA GLY A 26 9.23 -12.21 6.98
C GLY A 26 9.40 -13.36 7.96
N LEU A 27 10.02 -14.47 7.58
CA LEU A 27 10.27 -15.60 8.48
C LEU A 27 11.66 -15.54 9.12
N ARG A 28 11.76 -16.16 10.29
CA ARG A 28 13.02 -16.55 10.92
C ARG A 28 12.97 -18.03 11.29
N ILE A 29 14.12 -18.69 11.17
CA ILE A 29 14.29 -20.07 11.62
C ILE A 29 14.37 -20.07 13.14
N VAL A 30 13.67 -21.00 13.77
CA VAL A 30 13.72 -21.28 15.21
C VAL A 30 13.80 -22.78 15.41
N ASP A 31 14.10 -23.23 16.62
CA ASP A 31 14.02 -24.66 16.92
C ASP A 31 12.60 -25.19 16.63
N GLY A 32 12.52 -26.32 15.95
CA GLY A 32 11.24 -26.90 15.50
C GLY A 32 10.57 -26.21 14.28
N GLY A 33 11.20 -25.24 13.61
CA GLY A 33 10.73 -24.74 12.31
C GLY A 33 10.89 -23.25 12.06
N PHE A 34 9.77 -22.54 11.88
CA PHE A 34 9.75 -21.13 11.48
C PHE A 34 8.78 -20.32 12.34
N THR A 35 9.13 -19.05 12.57
CA THR A 35 8.20 -18.05 13.13
C THR A 35 8.28 -16.75 12.34
N TRP A 36 7.23 -15.93 12.42
CA TRP A 36 7.19 -14.63 11.77
C TRP A 36 8.04 -13.62 12.55
N ARG A 37 8.77 -12.78 11.83
CA ARG A 37 9.44 -11.57 12.33
C ARG A 37 8.39 -10.47 12.53
N SER A 38 7.47 -10.67 13.48
CA SER A 38 6.40 -9.74 13.78
C SER A 38 6.30 -9.57 15.30
N ASP A 39 6.21 -8.33 15.74
CA ASP A 39 5.96 -8.02 17.15
C ASP A 39 4.45 -8.16 17.44
N PRO A 40 4.03 -8.97 18.44
CA PRO A 40 2.63 -9.12 18.82
C PRO A 40 1.92 -7.81 19.14
N SER A 41 2.65 -6.79 19.60
CA SER A 41 2.09 -5.47 19.93
C SER A 41 1.51 -4.75 18.72
N LEU A 42 1.92 -5.11 17.49
CA LEU A 42 1.33 -4.58 16.25
C LEU A 42 -0.12 -5.03 16.03
N LYS A 43 -0.60 -6.03 16.78
CA LYS A 43 -2.02 -6.46 16.77
C LYS A 43 -2.88 -5.68 17.75
N ILE A 44 -2.27 -4.89 18.64
CA ILE A 44 -2.99 -4.08 19.61
C ILE A 44 -3.59 -2.88 18.86
N ARG A 45 -4.90 -2.66 19.04
CA ARG A 45 -5.59 -1.52 18.43
C ARG A 45 -5.04 -0.21 18.98
N SER A 46 -4.95 0.80 18.13
CA SER A 46 -4.59 2.15 18.59
C SER A 46 -5.59 2.62 19.64
N ARG A 47 -5.10 3.30 20.67
CA ARG A 47 -5.97 3.96 21.67
C ARG A 47 -6.59 5.25 21.14
N HIS A 48 -5.99 5.82 20.10
CA HIS A 48 -6.44 7.06 19.47
C HIS A 48 -6.43 6.88 17.95
N TYR A 49 -7.60 7.01 17.35
CA TYR A 49 -7.75 7.11 15.91
C TYR A 49 -7.98 8.57 15.56
N LEU A 50 -7.43 9.01 14.43
CA LEU A 50 -7.70 10.34 13.92
C LEU A 50 -9.16 10.43 13.51
N ILE A 51 -9.85 11.49 13.92
CA ILE A 51 -11.12 11.86 13.30
C ILE A 51 -10.84 12.44 11.92
N LYS A 52 -11.87 12.48 11.06
CA LYS A 52 -11.74 12.94 9.67
C LYS A 52 -11.13 14.34 9.60
N GLU A 53 -11.57 15.25 10.46
CA GLU A 53 -11.10 16.63 10.51
C GLU A 53 -9.60 16.71 10.81
N GLN A 54 -9.10 15.87 11.70
CA GLN A 54 -7.67 15.78 12.02
C GLN A 54 -6.89 15.23 10.83
N ALA A 55 -7.37 14.16 10.19
CA ALA A 55 -6.73 13.60 9.00
C ALA A 55 -6.67 14.63 7.86
N CYS A 56 -7.78 15.32 7.57
CA CYS A 56 -7.85 16.40 6.59
C CYS A 56 -6.87 17.54 6.92
N ALA A 57 -6.72 17.92 8.20
CA ALA A 57 -5.76 18.94 8.61
C ALA A 57 -4.31 18.56 8.28
N PHE A 58 -3.93 17.28 8.46
CA PHE A 58 -2.61 16.80 8.05
C PHE A 58 -2.45 16.83 6.52
N LEU A 59 -3.44 16.32 5.78
CA LEU A 59 -3.39 16.26 4.30
C LEU A 59 -3.24 17.65 3.68
N GLN A 60 -3.95 18.65 4.20
CA GLN A 60 -3.89 20.04 3.72
C GLN A 60 -2.55 20.73 3.97
N LYS A 61 -1.73 20.21 4.87
CA LYS A 61 -0.40 20.73 5.18
C LYS A 61 0.70 20.12 4.34
N ILE A 62 0.40 19.10 3.53
CA ILE A 62 1.36 18.55 2.57
C ILE A 62 1.65 19.61 1.51
N SER A 63 2.89 20.08 1.47
CA SER A 63 3.40 21.03 0.47
C SER A 63 4.18 20.37 -0.66
N ALA A 64 4.75 19.19 -0.41
CA ALA A 64 5.47 18.42 -1.42
C ALA A 64 4.51 17.93 -2.52
N PRO A 65 4.98 17.77 -3.77
CA PRO A 65 4.27 17.02 -4.79
C PRO A 65 3.99 15.59 -4.32
N VAL A 66 2.81 15.08 -4.62
CA VAL A 66 2.34 13.76 -4.21
C VAL A 66 1.87 12.99 -5.43
N LEU A 67 2.37 11.77 -5.58
CA LEU A 67 1.80 10.80 -6.50
C LEU A 67 0.99 9.78 -5.68
N LEU A 68 -0.30 9.67 -5.99
CA LEU A 68 -1.15 8.59 -5.50
C LEU A 68 -1.37 7.58 -6.64
N ILE A 69 -0.96 6.34 -6.43
CA ILE A 69 -1.22 5.23 -7.35
C ILE A 69 -2.30 4.34 -6.74
N GLU A 70 -3.46 4.31 -7.37
CA GLU A 70 -4.61 3.49 -6.98
C GLU A 70 -4.71 2.25 -7.87
N ALA A 71 -4.95 1.09 -7.24
CA ALA A 71 -5.32 -0.13 -7.94
C ALA A 71 -6.75 0.02 -8.48
N LYS A 72 -6.97 -0.21 -9.78
CA LYS A 72 -8.30 -0.15 -10.38
C LYS A 72 -9.22 -1.17 -9.73
N ASN A 73 -10.03 -0.71 -8.78
CA ASN A 73 -10.98 -1.54 -8.07
C ASN A 73 -12.38 -1.36 -8.69
N GLU A 74 -12.90 -2.42 -9.30
CA GLU A 74 -14.25 -2.41 -9.87
C GLU A 74 -15.35 -2.44 -8.78
N LYS A 75 -14.98 -2.80 -7.54
CA LYS A 75 -15.90 -2.86 -6.41
C LYS A 75 -15.82 -1.55 -5.63
N LYS A 76 -16.94 -0.83 -5.55
CA LYS A 76 -17.07 0.26 -4.58
C LYS A 76 -17.12 -0.34 -3.17
N ASP A 77 -16.21 0.11 -2.32
CA ASP A 77 -16.24 -0.15 -0.90
C ASP A 77 -16.05 1.16 -0.11
N GLN A 78 -16.25 1.08 1.21
CA GLN A 78 -16.12 2.23 2.11
C GLN A 78 -14.73 2.90 2.07
N TRP A 79 -13.70 2.16 1.65
CA TRP A 79 -12.34 2.69 1.59
C TRP A 79 -12.13 3.52 0.33
N ASN A 80 -12.67 3.06 -0.80
CA ASN A 80 -12.67 3.83 -2.03
C ASN A 80 -13.45 5.15 -1.84
N GLU A 81 -14.62 5.11 -1.19
CA GLU A 81 -15.40 6.33 -0.90
C GLU A 81 -14.64 7.29 0.01
N LEU A 82 -14.08 6.80 1.12
CA LEU A 82 -13.28 7.63 2.02
C LEU A 82 -12.06 8.24 1.30
N MET A 83 -11.38 7.47 0.45
CA MET A 83 -10.23 7.97 -0.29
C MET A 83 -10.63 9.08 -1.26
N GLN A 84 -11.74 8.92 -1.99
CA GLN A 84 -12.26 9.98 -2.88
C GLN A 84 -12.65 11.25 -2.12
N GLU A 85 -13.12 11.13 -0.88
CA GLU A 85 -13.36 12.28 -0.01
C GLU A 85 -12.07 12.96 0.48
N LEU A 86 -10.98 12.19 0.66
CA LEU A 86 -9.72 12.69 1.22
C LEU A 86 -8.77 13.27 0.16
N ILE A 87 -8.77 12.74 -1.07
CA ILE A 87 -7.89 13.18 -2.18
C ILE A 87 -7.93 14.72 -2.37
N PRO A 88 -9.10 15.39 -2.41
CA PRO A 88 -9.17 16.84 -2.61
C PRO A 88 -8.48 17.67 -1.52
N HIS A 89 -8.16 17.09 -0.36
CA HIS A 89 -7.45 17.78 0.71
C HIS A 89 -5.94 17.90 0.46
N VAL A 90 -5.38 17.19 -0.53
CA VAL A 90 -3.95 17.26 -0.89
C VAL A 90 -3.78 18.15 -2.13
N LYS A 91 -3.11 19.30 -1.97
CA LYS A 91 -3.07 20.35 -3.01
C LYS A 91 -2.31 19.95 -4.28
N ASN A 92 -1.15 19.29 -4.11
CA ASN A 92 -0.21 19.00 -5.20
C ASN A 92 -0.22 17.50 -5.53
N LEU A 93 -1.42 16.92 -5.70
CA LEU A 93 -1.59 15.49 -5.89
C LEU A 93 -1.84 15.14 -7.36
N GLN A 94 -0.98 14.28 -7.92
CA GLN A 94 -1.25 13.53 -9.14
C GLN A 94 -1.88 12.18 -8.78
N HIS A 95 -3.07 11.91 -9.29
CA HIS A 95 -3.78 10.65 -9.05
C HIS A 95 -3.73 9.77 -10.29
N ARG A 96 -3.19 8.55 -10.16
CA ARG A 96 -3.08 7.58 -11.25
C ARG A 96 -3.74 6.28 -10.85
N ILE A 97 -4.73 5.87 -11.64
CA ILE A 97 -5.44 4.60 -11.45
C ILE A 97 -4.92 3.61 -12.49
N ILE A 98 -4.38 2.47 -12.04
CA ILE A 98 -3.83 1.43 -12.93
C ILE A 98 -4.36 0.05 -12.59
N THR A 99 -4.40 -0.84 -13.58
CA THR A 99 -4.94 -2.20 -13.42
C THR A 99 -4.15 -3.01 -12.39
N GLY A 100 -4.86 -3.69 -11.49
CA GLY A 100 -4.28 -4.58 -10.50
C GLY A 100 -5.12 -4.63 -9.22
N ASP A 101 -4.65 -5.42 -8.26
CA ASP A 101 -5.20 -5.47 -6.90
C ASP A 101 -4.36 -4.64 -5.91
N HIS A 102 -4.71 -4.62 -4.63
CA HIS A 102 -4.02 -3.86 -3.59
C HIS A 102 -2.47 -4.05 -3.58
N HIS A 103 -2.00 -5.24 -3.93
CA HIS A 103 -0.57 -5.58 -3.99
C HIS A 103 0.06 -5.40 -5.38
N LEU A 104 -0.52 -4.57 -6.26
CA LEU A 104 -0.07 -4.43 -7.65
C LEU A 104 1.41 -4.07 -7.82
N HIS A 105 2.02 -3.39 -6.85
CA HIS A 105 3.44 -3.04 -6.87
C HIS A 105 4.36 -4.25 -6.67
N LEU A 106 3.84 -5.37 -6.15
CA LEU A 106 4.55 -6.65 -6.10
C LEU A 106 4.17 -7.53 -7.29
N ASP A 107 2.90 -7.52 -7.69
CA ASP A 107 2.38 -8.43 -8.72
C ASP A 107 2.61 -7.93 -10.16
N ASN A 108 2.66 -6.62 -10.35
CA ASN A 108 2.90 -5.93 -11.62
C ASN A 108 3.80 -4.67 -11.40
N PRO A 109 5.05 -4.87 -10.92
CA PRO A 109 5.93 -3.77 -10.53
C PRO A 109 6.28 -2.83 -11.68
N GLU A 110 6.35 -3.31 -12.92
CA GLU A 110 6.74 -2.53 -14.10
C GLU A 110 5.77 -1.37 -14.35
N SER A 111 4.46 -1.63 -14.37
CA SER A 111 3.47 -0.55 -14.58
C SER A 111 3.47 0.47 -13.44
N VAL A 112 3.84 0.08 -12.21
CA VAL A 112 4.01 1.02 -11.11
C VAL A 112 5.26 1.87 -11.31
N ALA A 113 6.37 1.23 -11.72
CA ALA A 113 7.63 1.91 -11.98
C ALA A 113 7.48 2.96 -13.09
N ASP A 114 6.77 2.64 -14.18
CA ASP A 114 6.52 3.57 -15.28
C ASP A 114 5.82 4.85 -14.78
N VAL A 115 4.78 4.70 -13.97
CA VAL A 115 4.03 5.83 -13.39
C VAL A 115 4.90 6.65 -12.44
N ILE A 116 5.77 6.00 -11.66
CA ILE A 116 6.73 6.70 -10.79
C ILE A 116 7.76 7.47 -11.64
N HIS A 117 8.27 6.88 -12.72
CA HIS A 117 9.21 7.53 -13.62
C HIS A 117 8.61 8.77 -14.28
N GLU A 118 7.36 8.69 -14.77
CA GLU A 118 6.61 9.84 -15.29
C GLU A 118 6.56 10.99 -14.25
N PHE A 119 6.13 10.68 -13.03
CA PHE A 119 6.03 11.69 -11.96
C PHE A 119 7.37 12.33 -11.60
N LEU A 120 8.44 11.55 -11.53
CA LEU A 120 9.78 12.06 -11.21
C LEU A 120 10.33 12.94 -12.34
N ASN A 121 10.06 12.60 -13.60
CA ASN A 121 10.45 13.40 -14.74
C ASN A 121 9.69 14.74 -14.77
N ASP A 122 8.36 14.71 -14.60
CA ASP A 122 7.52 15.90 -14.48
C ASP A 122 8.03 16.84 -13.37
N PHE A 123 8.45 16.27 -12.24
CA PHE A 123 9.00 17.06 -11.13
C PHE A 123 10.36 17.68 -11.47
N SER A 124 11.23 16.95 -12.17
CA SER A 124 12.56 17.44 -12.55
C SER A 124 12.52 18.56 -13.59
N GLU A 125 11.52 18.56 -14.49
CA GLU A 125 11.36 19.58 -15.52
C GLU A 125 10.71 20.87 -15.01
N ASN A 126 9.97 20.80 -13.89
CA ASN A 126 9.25 21.93 -13.29
C ASN A 126 9.91 22.52 -12.03
N SER A 127 11.09 22.01 -11.63
CA SER A 127 11.89 22.50 -10.49
C SER A 127 13.03 23.42 -10.94
#